data_AF-A0A815D2H6-F1
#
_entry.id   AF-A0A815D2H6-F1
#
_cell.length_a   1.000
_cell.length_b   1.000
_cell.length_c   1.000
_cell.angle_alpha   90.00
_cell.angle_beta   90.00
_cell.angle_gamma   90.00
#
_symmetry.space_group_name_H-M   'P 1'
#
loop_
_entity.id
_entity.type
_entity.pdbx_description
1 polymer ?
#
loop_
_entity_poly.entity_id
_entity_poly.type
_entity_poly.pdbx_seq_one_letter_code
_entity_poly.pdbx_strand_id
1 'polypeptide(L)'
;MAAQNVTPKLRISYKDIISVTREKSAIVIPNAIKLRTKKQDEYLFVSYIPREKNFITIFRLWQNSVLDQSLDYQQLRALVLTNQYSHDDSNTLENNDEYVHI
;
A
#
# COMPACT_ATOMS: atom_id res chain seq x y z
N MET A 1 -33.32 -23.87 2.14
CA MET A 1 -32.38 -23.19 3.06
C MET A 1 -31.26 -22.61 2.22
N ALA A 2 -31.22 -21.29 2.02
CA ALA A 2 -30.21 -20.65 1.19
C ALA A 2 -28.87 -20.61 1.96
N ALA A 3 -27.81 -21.17 1.37
CA ALA A 3 -26.46 -21.01 1.89
C ALA A 3 -26.10 -19.52 1.86
N GLN A 4 -25.88 -18.93 3.03
CA GLN A 4 -25.31 -17.58 3.10
C GLN A 4 -23.90 -17.64 2.51
N ASN A 5 -23.73 -17.03 1.34
CA ASN A 5 -22.43 -16.87 0.70
C ASN A 5 -21.58 -15.94 1.57
N VAL A 6 -20.73 -16.51 2.44
CA VAL A 6 -19.81 -15.74 3.26
C VAL A 6 -18.59 -15.39 2.40
N THR A 7 -18.49 -14.13 1.97
CA THR A 7 -17.27 -13.65 1.31
C THR A 7 -16.09 -13.75 2.27
N PRO A 8 -15.01 -14.45 1.91
CA PRO A 8 -13.83 -14.53 2.77
C PRO A 8 -13.24 -13.14 2.99
N LYS A 9 -12.90 -12.83 4.24
CA LYS A 9 -12.30 -11.55 4.65
C LYS A 9 -10.97 -11.82 5.33
N LEU A 10 -9.91 -11.14 4.87
CA LEU A 10 -8.60 -11.13 5.50
C LEU A 10 -8.37 -9.77 6.17
N ARG A 11 -7.95 -9.77 7.43
CA ARG A 11 -7.56 -8.56 8.18
C ARG A 11 -6.20 -8.80 8.80
N ILE A 12 -5.25 -7.93 8.49
CA ILE A 12 -3.88 -7.97 9.04
C ILE A 12 -3.64 -6.63 9.72
N SER A 13 -3.20 -6.67 10.97
CA SER A 13 -2.74 -5.46 11.66
C SER A 13 -1.37 -5.07 11.12
N TYR A 14 -1.16 -3.80 10.80
CA TYR A 14 0.16 -3.32 10.38
C TYR A 14 1.24 -3.55 11.46
N LYS A 15 0.87 -3.48 12.74
CA LYS A 15 1.78 -3.78 13.87
C LYS A 15 2.24 -5.24 13.93
N ASP A 16 1.55 -6.14 13.25
CA ASP A 16 1.90 -7.56 13.19
C ASP A 16 2.78 -7.90 11.97
N ILE A 17 3.02 -6.95 11.07
CA ILE A 17 3.88 -7.14 9.91
C ILE A 17 5.34 -6.97 10.33
N ILE A 18 6.18 -7.94 9.96
CA ILE A 18 7.63 -7.93 10.24
C ILE A 18 8.46 -7.60 9.00
N SER A 19 7.92 -7.82 7.80
CA SER A 19 8.61 -7.46 6.56
C SER A 19 7.63 -7.22 5.42
N VAL A 20 7.91 -6.21 4.60
CA VAL A 20 7.23 -5.90 3.34
C VAL A 20 8.26 -5.91 2.22
N THR A 21 8.10 -6.76 1.21
CA THR A 21 9.08 -6.91 0.13
C THR A 21 8.42 -6.87 -1.24
N ARG A 22 9.15 -6.32 -2.23
CA ARG A 22 8.80 -6.42 -3.64
C ARG A 22 9.24 -7.81 -4.10
N GLU A 23 8.29 -8.72 -4.28
CA GLU A 23 8.58 -10.05 -4.79
C GLU A 23 8.78 -9.95 -6.30
N LYS A 24 9.95 -10.42 -6.76
CA LYS A 24 10.23 -10.64 -8.18
C LYS A 24 10.13 -12.15 -8.43
N SER A 25 8.93 -12.71 -8.26
CA SER A 25 8.72 -14.12 -8.57
C SER A 25 8.76 -14.29 -10.09
N ALA A 26 9.88 -14.83 -10.57
CA ALA A 26 10.36 -14.69 -11.96
C ALA A 26 9.54 -15.41 -13.05
N ILE A 27 8.37 -16.00 -12.76
CA ILE A 27 7.60 -16.76 -13.78
C ILE A 27 6.07 -16.58 -13.67
N VAL A 28 5.48 -16.54 -12.47
CA VAL A 28 4.00 -16.66 -12.31
C VAL A 28 3.32 -15.38 -11.80
N ILE A 29 4.03 -14.55 -11.03
CA ILE A 29 3.43 -13.35 -10.41
C ILE A 29 4.43 -12.18 -10.48
N PRO A 30 4.47 -11.45 -11.60
CA PRO A 30 5.45 -10.38 -11.81
C PRO A 30 5.26 -9.17 -10.88
N ASN A 31 4.03 -8.95 -10.40
CA ASN A 31 3.61 -7.74 -9.68
C ASN A 31 3.13 -8.03 -8.24
N ALA A 32 3.90 -8.82 -7.48
CA ALA A 32 3.54 -9.19 -6.12
C ALA A 32 4.23 -8.31 -5.06
N ILE A 33 3.48 -7.98 -4.01
CA ILE A 33 4.01 -7.48 -2.74
C ILE A 33 3.87 -8.61 -1.72
N LYS A 34 4.98 -8.98 -1.08
CA LYS A 34 4.99 -10.01 -0.04
C LYS A 34 5.00 -9.37 1.34
N LEU A 35 4.05 -9.79 2.18
CA LEU A 35 3.98 -9.46 3.60
C LEU A 35 4.28 -10.70 4.42
N ARG A 36 5.10 -10.55 5.48
CA ARG A 36 5.30 -11.58 6.49
C ARG A 36 4.82 -11.05 7.84
N THR A 37 4.09 -11.86 8.59
CA THR A 37 3.60 -11.50 9.93
C THR A 37 4.47 -12.09 11.04
N LYS A 38 4.30 -11.60 12.27
CA LYS A 38 4.93 -12.15 13.48
C LYS A 38 4.59 -13.63 13.71
N LYS A 39 3.44 -14.10 13.22
CA LYS A 39 3.01 -15.51 13.27
C LYS A 39 3.66 -16.37 12.18
N GLN A 40 4.62 -15.81 11.43
CA GLN A 40 5.29 -16.44 10.29
C GLN A 40 4.37 -16.77 9.10
N ASP A 41 3.17 -16.19 9.05
CA ASP A 41 2.32 -16.28 7.86
C ASP A 41 2.91 -15.40 6.74
N GLU A 42 2.88 -15.90 5.51
CA GLU A 42 3.28 -15.18 4.31
C GLU A 42 2.09 -14.93 3.38
N TYR A 43 1.95 -13.69 2.92
CA TYR A 43 0.89 -13.26 2.03
C TYR A 43 1.47 -12.59 0.80
N LEU A 44 0.98 -12.99 -0.38
CA LEU A 44 1.27 -12.32 -1.65
C LEU A 44 0.06 -11.52 -2.09
N PHE A 45 0.25 -10.20 -2.22
CA PHE A 45 -0.75 -9.28 -2.73
C PHE A 45 -0.42 -8.90 -4.17
N VAL A 46 -1.40 -9.07 -5.04
CA VAL A 46 -1.34 -8.66 -6.44
C VAL A 46 -2.49 -7.71 -6.69
N SER A 47 -2.21 -6.59 -7.32
CA SER A 47 -3.18 -5.55 -7.63
C SER A 47 -3.03 -5.09 -9.08
N TYR A 48 -4.10 -4.53 -9.64
CA TYR A 48 -4.02 -3.79 -10.91
C TYR A 48 -3.24 -2.46 -10.78
N ILE A 49 -3.09 -1.94 -9.57
CA ILE A 49 -2.22 -0.78 -9.28
C ILE A 49 -0.75 -1.19 -9.51
N PRO A 50 0.08 -0.33 -10.15
CA PRO A 50 1.51 -0.58 -10.30
C PRO A 50 2.18 -0.95 -8.96
N ARG A 51 2.98 -2.02 -8.97
CA ARG A 51 3.60 -2.60 -7.76
C ARG A 51 4.33 -1.55 -6.95
N GLU A 52 5.10 -0.68 -7.59
CA GLU A 52 5.89 0.36 -6.94
C GLU A 52 5.02 1.34 -6.14
N LYS A 53 3.88 1.77 -6.69
CA LYS A 53 2.97 2.69 -6.02
C LYS A 53 2.28 2.02 -4.83
N ASN A 54 1.74 0.82 -5.06
CA ASN A 54 1.10 0.05 -4.00
C ASN A 54 2.11 -0.29 -2.88
N PHE A 55 3.36 -0.60 -3.23
CA PHE A 55 4.44 -0.83 -2.28
C PHE A 55 4.70 0.41 -1.42
N ILE A 56 4.80 1.61 -2.01
CA ILE A 56 5.03 2.86 -1.25
C ILE A 56 3.90 3.09 -0.24
N THR A 57 2.65 2.94 -0.66
CA THR A 57 1.49 3.13 0.23
C THR A 57 1.50 2.15 1.39
N ILE A 58 1.63 0.84 1.11
CA ILE A 58 1.66 -0.20 2.15
C ILE A 58 2.86 0.00 3.09
N PHE A 59 4.04 0.31 2.52
CA PHE A 59 5.27 0.49 3.29
C PHE A 59 5.19 1.69 4.24
N ARG A 60 4.64 2.82 3.80
CA ARG A 60 4.44 4.00 4.66
C ARG A 60 3.43 3.74 5.78
N LEU A 61 2.31 3.09 5.47
CA LEU A 61 1.31 2.71 6.49
C LEU A 61 1.91 1.76 7.53
N TRP A 62 2.69 0.78 7.07
CA TRP A 62 3.41 -0.13 7.96
C TRP A 62 4.44 0.60 8.82
N GLN A 63 5.34 1.39 8.23
CA GLN A 63 6.36 2.14 8.98
C GLN A 63 5.73 3.03 10.05
N ASN A 64 4.68 3.78 9.70
CA ASN A 64 4.03 4.68 10.65
C ASN A 64 3.39 3.91 11.82
N SER A 65 2.86 2.71 11.56
CA SER A 65 2.35 1.85 12.63
C SER A 65 3.45 1.32 13.56
N VAL A 66 4.67 1.12 13.05
CA VAL A 66 5.84 0.66 13.81
C VAL A 66 6.46 1.81 14.60
N LEU A 67 6.43 3.02 14.05
CA LEU A 67 6.93 4.24 14.69
C LEU A 67 5.91 4.89 15.64
N ASP A 68 4.72 4.30 15.79
CA ASP A 68 3.58 4.86 16.53
C ASP A 68 3.24 6.31 16.10
N GLN A 69 3.42 6.61 14.81
CA GLN A 69 3.07 7.88 14.20
C GLN A 69 1.69 7.79 13.53
N SER A 70 0.80 8.72 13.84
CA SER A 70 -0.46 8.87 13.11
C SER A 70 -0.23 9.63 11.81
N LEU A 71 -0.88 9.19 10.74
CA LEU A 71 -1.04 10.02 9.55
C LEU A 71 -2.24 10.92 9.76
N ASP A 72 -2.08 12.21 9.45
CA ASP A 72 -3.23 13.07 9.28
C ASP A 72 -4.05 12.63 8.05
N TYR A 73 -5.34 12.99 8.04
CA TYR A 73 -6.26 12.70 6.96
C TYR A 73 -5.73 13.14 5.59
N GLN A 74 -5.08 14.32 5.50
CA GLN A 74 -4.55 14.80 4.22
C GLN A 74 -3.42 13.91 3.70
N GLN A 75 -2.55 13.46 4.59
CA GLN A 75 -1.44 12.57 4.25
C GLN A 75 -1.95 11.19 3.84
N LEU A 76 -2.91 10.64 4.59
CA LEU A 76 -3.55 9.37 4.25
C LEU A 76 -4.25 9.44 2.88
N ARG A 77 -5.00 10.52 2.64
CA ARG A 77 -5.68 10.76 1.37
C ARG A 77 -4.68 10.85 0.23
N ALA A 78 -3.60 11.61 0.38
CA ALA A 78 -2.54 11.70 -0.64
C ALA A 78 -1.92 10.33 -0.96
N LEU A 79 -1.68 9.48 0.05
CA LEU A 79 -1.15 8.12 -0.15
C LEU A 79 -2.10 7.21 -0.94
N VAL A 80 -3.42 7.35 -0.71
CA VAL A 80 -4.43 6.59 -1.45
C VAL A 80 -4.58 7.12 -2.88
N LEU A 81 -4.61 8.44 -3.06
CA LEU A 81 -4.72 9.07 -4.38
C LEU A 81 -3.53 8.78 -5.28
N THR A 82 -2.32 8.69 -4.69
CA THR A 82 -1.10 8.27 -5.40
C THR A 82 -1.30 6.93 -6.12
N ASN A 83 -2.08 6.01 -5.55
CA ASN A 83 -2.39 4.71 -6.16
C ASN A 83 -3.48 4.76 -7.24
N GLN A 84 -4.31 5.79 -7.27
CA GLN A 84 -5.49 5.87 -8.14
C GLN A 84 -5.26 6.74 -9.38
N TYR A 85 -4.47 7.81 -9.28
CA TYR A 85 -4.50 8.91 -10.26
C TYR A 85 -3.19 9.20 -11.00
N SER A 86 -2.11 8.48 -10.75
CA SER A 86 -0.91 8.68 -11.57
C SER A 86 -1.02 7.84 -12.85
N HIS A 87 -1.86 8.32 -13.78
CA HIS A 87 -1.52 8.22 -15.20
C HIS A 87 -0.23 9.04 -15.39
N ASP A 88 0.72 8.53 -16.18
CA ASP A 88 1.92 9.30 -16.56
C ASP A 88 1.54 10.72 -16.99
N ASP A 89 1.89 11.70 -16.17
CA ASP A 89 2.09 13.08 -16.59
C ASP A 89 3.44 13.51 -16.03
N SER A 90 4.50 13.02 -16.66
CA SER A 90 5.80 13.68 -16.64
C SER A 90 5.74 15.00 -17.42
N ASN A 91 4.83 15.92 -17.04
CA ASN A 91 4.73 17.24 -17.65
C ASN A 91 3.97 18.33 -16.84
N THR A 92 3.86 18.24 -15.52
CA THR A 92 3.20 19.30 -14.71
C THR A 92 3.95 19.70 -13.43
N LEU A 93 5.26 19.46 -13.35
CA LEU A 93 6.12 20.08 -12.34
C LEU A 93 6.85 21.33 -12.85
N GLU A 94 6.24 22.05 -13.79
CA GLU A 94 6.51 23.48 -13.96
C GLU A 94 5.25 24.23 -13.54
N ASN A 95 5.40 25.10 -12.54
CA ASN A 95 4.40 25.99 -11.98
C ASN A 95 3.45 25.34 -10.96
N ASN A 96 3.84 25.39 -9.69
CA ASN A 96 3.24 26.35 -8.76
C ASN A 96 3.96 26.26 -7.41
N ASP A 97 4.78 27.28 -7.17
CA ASP A 97 5.19 27.70 -5.83
C ASP A 97 3.94 27.97 -4.99
N GLU A 98 3.64 27.12 -4.01
CA GLU A 98 2.84 27.54 -2.87
C GLU A 98 3.33 26.82 -1.61
N TYR A 99 4.42 27.35 -1.06
CA TYR A 99 4.72 27.25 0.36
C TYR A 99 3.57 27.92 1.13
N VAL A 100 2.69 27.14 1.74
CA VAL A 100 1.81 27.68 2.79
C VAL A 100 2.58 27.69 4.10
N HIS A 101 3.05 28.88 4.46
CA HIS A 101 3.46 29.23 5.80
C HIS A 101 2.22 29.34 6.71
N ILE A 102 2.30 28.61 7.84
CA ILE A 102 1.51 28.65 9.08
C ILE A 102 0.00 28.39 8.97
#